data_AF-A0A239IWR5-F1
#
_entry.id   AF-A0A239IWR5-F1
#
_cell.length_a   1.000
_cell.length_b   1.000
_cell.length_c   1.000
_cell.angle_alpha   90.00
_cell.angle_beta   90.00
_cell.angle_gamma   90.00
#
_symmetry.space_group_name_H-M   'P 1'
#
loop_
_entity.id
_entity.type
_entity.pdbx_description
1 polymer ?
#
loop_
_entity_poly.entity_id
_entity_poly.type
_entity_poly.pdbx_seq_one_letter_code
_entity_poly.pdbx_strand_id
1 'polypeptide(L)'
;MVKEMLSVGDIAAMFGVEAKTVSMWRLRYAEFPEPDVIVGGMAGWDPDRAQELRVWESRRPGQGRRALMAEHVQEVLRRTFVFQFMRPRDFASAPIDFPGVVYEDGVLADGMEVKAAEHLIGVLHDQGYELVHTDAVQAMRRVLFDRWSPDEVGEREFIGRLFDDHGRIYHGCTAFDAAEYTLRRLAALGGELRPRQQ
;
A
#
# COMPACT_ATOMS: atom_id res chain seq x y z
N MET A 1 18.18 40.56 -18.04
CA MET A 1 17.38 39.35 -18.31
C MET A 1 17.14 38.67 -16.97
N VAL A 2 15.87 38.47 -16.58
CA VAL A 2 15.56 37.64 -15.42
C VAL A 2 15.93 36.21 -15.82
N LYS A 3 16.81 35.55 -15.07
CA LYS A 3 17.15 34.17 -15.35
C LYS A 3 15.93 33.33 -15.00
N GLU A 4 15.26 32.80 -16.00
CA GLU A 4 14.11 31.91 -15.79
C GLU A 4 14.62 30.58 -15.21
N MET A 5 13.92 30.07 -14.22
CA MET A 5 14.18 28.74 -13.65
C MET A 5 12.86 28.00 -13.62
N LEU A 6 12.91 26.68 -13.77
CA LEU A 6 11.79 25.83 -13.42
C LEU A 6 11.79 25.65 -11.90
N SER A 7 10.69 26.02 -11.26
CA SER A 7 10.41 25.65 -9.88
C SER A 7 9.78 24.26 -9.79
N VAL A 8 9.63 23.75 -8.56
CA VAL A 8 8.85 22.53 -8.30
C VAL A 8 7.42 22.66 -8.87
N GLY A 9 6.82 23.84 -8.81
CA GLY A 9 5.49 24.11 -9.36
C GLY A 9 5.46 24.05 -10.88
N ASP A 10 6.49 24.56 -11.55
CA ASP A 10 6.60 24.54 -13.02
C ASP A 10 6.82 23.11 -13.54
N ILE A 11 7.63 22.31 -12.82
CA ILE A 11 7.78 20.88 -13.09
C ILE A 11 6.45 20.15 -12.88
N ALA A 12 5.71 20.47 -11.82
CA ALA A 12 4.42 19.86 -11.54
C ALA A 12 3.40 20.14 -12.65
N ALA A 13 3.34 21.40 -13.12
CA ALA A 13 2.53 21.80 -14.26
C ALA A 13 2.95 21.09 -15.57
N MET A 14 4.25 20.92 -15.80
CA MET A 14 4.80 20.21 -16.96
C MET A 14 4.31 18.75 -17.05
N PHE A 15 4.11 18.09 -15.91
CA PHE A 15 3.71 16.68 -15.83
C PHE A 15 2.23 16.48 -15.43
N GLY A 16 1.47 17.56 -15.23
CA GLY A 16 0.06 17.49 -14.82
C GLY A 16 -0.16 16.89 -13.43
N VAL A 17 0.77 17.12 -12.49
CA VAL A 17 0.71 16.61 -11.11
C VAL A 17 0.73 17.76 -10.09
N GLU A 18 0.54 17.45 -8.81
CA GLU A 18 0.71 18.42 -7.73
C GLU A 18 2.20 18.67 -7.39
N ALA A 19 2.54 19.88 -6.94
CA ALA A 19 3.90 20.24 -6.52
C ALA A 19 4.44 19.37 -5.36
N LYS A 20 3.54 18.89 -4.49
CA LYS A 20 3.87 17.93 -3.43
C LYS A 20 4.39 16.61 -4.03
N THR A 21 3.82 16.15 -5.13
CA THR A 21 4.23 14.92 -5.82
C THR A 21 5.65 15.03 -6.35
N VAL A 22 6.01 16.17 -6.96
CA VAL A 22 7.40 16.45 -7.41
C VAL A 22 8.36 16.51 -6.22
N SER A 23 7.94 17.12 -5.09
CA SER A 23 8.74 17.12 -3.86
C SER A 23 8.97 15.70 -3.32
N MET A 24 7.97 14.82 -3.41
CA MET A 24 8.12 13.42 -3.04
C MET A 24 9.02 12.64 -3.99
N TRP A 25 9.04 12.96 -5.30
CA TRP A 25 9.98 12.32 -6.24
C TRP A 25 11.44 12.60 -5.85
N ARG A 26 11.75 13.84 -5.48
CA ARG A 26 13.08 14.25 -5.01
C ARG A 26 13.52 13.49 -3.76
N LEU A 27 12.58 13.18 -2.85
CA LEU A 27 12.87 12.43 -1.63
C LEU A 27 13.02 10.92 -1.88
N ARG A 28 12.21 10.37 -2.79
CA ARG A 28 12.12 8.91 -3.01
C ARG A 28 13.15 8.38 -3.99
N TYR A 29 13.55 9.18 -4.97
CA TYR A 29 14.42 8.74 -6.05
C TYR A 29 15.71 9.53 -6.02
N ALA A 30 16.80 8.89 -5.58
CA ALA A 30 18.14 9.48 -5.56
C ALA A 30 18.63 9.89 -6.97
N GLU A 31 18.06 9.31 -8.02
CA GLU A 31 18.36 9.65 -9.42
C GLU A 31 17.50 10.79 -9.98
N PHE A 32 16.60 11.38 -9.17
CA PHE A 32 15.86 12.57 -9.60
C PHE A 32 16.86 13.71 -9.88
N PRO A 33 16.77 14.39 -11.03
CA PRO A 33 17.71 15.47 -11.36
C PRO A 33 17.77 16.54 -10.27
N GLU A 34 18.95 16.81 -9.73
CA GLU A 34 19.13 17.87 -8.72
C GLU A 34 18.97 19.27 -9.35
N PRO A 35 18.48 20.27 -8.59
CA PRO A 35 18.47 21.66 -9.02
C PRO A 35 19.88 22.15 -9.36
N ASP A 36 20.03 22.84 -10.47
CA ASP A 36 21.32 23.35 -10.98
C ASP A 36 21.40 24.88 -11.06
N VAL A 37 20.29 25.58 -10.79
CA VAL A 37 20.24 27.04 -10.78
C VAL A 37 19.68 27.57 -9.47
N ILE A 38 20.14 28.76 -9.06
CA ILE A 38 19.60 29.48 -7.91
C ILE A 38 19.15 30.87 -8.38
N VAL A 39 17.87 31.21 -8.18
CA VAL A 39 17.29 32.52 -8.51
C VAL A 39 16.53 33.04 -7.30
N GLY A 40 16.86 34.25 -6.83
CA GLY A 40 16.19 34.85 -5.67
C GLY A 40 16.34 34.04 -4.37
N GLY A 41 17.43 33.28 -4.22
CA GLY A 41 17.67 32.42 -3.05
C GLY A 41 16.94 31.07 -3.10
N MET A 42 16.18 30.80 -4.15
CA MET A 42 15.51 29.52 -4.37
C MET A 42 16.27 28.68 -5.39
N ALA A 43 16.52 27.42 -5.06
CA ALA A 43 17.09 26.45 -5.97
C ALA A 43 16.02 25.90 -6.93
N GLY A 44 16.34 25.85 -8.21
CA GLY A 44 15.47 25.35 -9.28
C GLY A 44 16.27 24.71 -10.41
N TRP A 45 15.61 24.40 -11.51
CA TRP A 45 16.22 23.75 -12.67
C TRP A 45 16.34 24.71 -13.85
N ASP A 46 17.42 24.59 -14.61
CA ASP A 46 17.53 25.32 -15.87
C ASP A 46 16.41 24.88 -16.84
N PRO A 47 15.68 25.80 -17.49
CA PRO A 47 14.63 25.45 -18.46
C PRO A 47 15.09 24.50 -19.58
N ASP A 48 16.37 24.57 -20.00
CA ASP A 48 16.91 23.69 -21.04
C ASP A 48 16.98 22.22 -20.59
N ARG A 49 16.91 21.95 -19.28
CA ARG A 49 16.88 20.60 -18.70
C ARG A 49 15.48 19.99 -18.66
N ALA A 50 14.46 20.67 -19.17
CA ALA A 50 13.10 20.12 -19.26
C ALA A 50 13.07 18.76 -19.97
N GLN A 51 13.90 18.55 -20.99
CA GLN A 51 13.97 17.28 -21.71
C GLN A 51 14.57 16.15 -20.85
N GLU A 52 15.57 16.46 -20.01
CA GLU A 52 16.16 15.50 -19.06
C GLU A 52 15.11 15.06 -18.02
N LEU A 53 14.35 16.01 -17.46
CA LEU A 53 13.26 15.74 -16.53
C LEU A 53 12.18 14.85 -17.16
N ARG A 54 11.83 15.07 -18.43
CA ARG A 54 10.88 14.22 -19.17
C ARG A 54 11.42 12.82 -19.41
N VAL A 55 12.71 12.71 -19.75
CA VAL A 55 13.37 11.40 -19.93
C VAL A 55 13.41 10.65 -18.60
N TRP A 56 13.75 11.33 -17.51
CA TRP A 56 13.72 10.75 -16.17
C TRP A 56 12.31 10.26 -15.82
N GLU A 57 11.28 11.09 -16.02
CA GLU A 57 9.90 10.75 -15.71
C GLU A 57 9.42 9.54 -16.52
N SER A 58 9.75 9.48 -17.81
CA SER A 58 9.44 8.36 -18.72
C SER A 58 10.14 7.04 -18.37
N ARG A 59 11.24 7.12 -17.61
CA ARG A 59 12.04 5.97 -17.17
C ARG A 59 11.88 5.69 -15.68
N ARG A 60 11.10 6.52 -14.98
CA ARG A 60 10.90 6.39 -13.54
C ARG A 60 10.31 5.01 -13.25
N PRO A 61 10.92 4.23 -12.34
CA PRO A 61 10.35 2.96 -11.91
C PRO A 61 8.92 3.15 -11.41
N GLY A 62 7.95 2.48 -12.04
CA GLY A 62 6.55 2.46 -11.58
C GLY A 62 5.59 3.47 -12.24
N GLN A 63 5.87 3.97 -13.45
CA GLN A 63 4.97 4.91 -14.14
C GLN A 63 3.52 4.41 -14.30
N GLY A 64 2.61 5.06 -13.58
CA GLY A 64 1.23 5.29 -13.98
C GLY A 64 0.28 4.15 -13.62
N ARG A 65 0.28 3.04 -14.37
CA ARG A 65 -0.82 2.06 -14.28
C ARG A 65 -0.69 1.15 -13.05
N ARG A 66 0.53 0.74 -12.70
CA ARG A 66 0.78 -0.10 -11.52
C ARG A 66 0.71 0.67 -10.21
N ALA A 67 1.11 1.95 -10.18
CA ALA A 67 1.00 2.79 -8.99
C ALA A 67 -0.45 3.20 -8.72
N LEU A 68 -1.21 3.64 -9.74
CA LEU A 68 -2.64 3.89 -9.60
C LEU A 68 -3.41 2.61 -9.26
N MET A 69 -3.02 1.46 -9.84
CA MET A 69 -3.60 0.18 -9.45
C MET A 69 -3.22 -0.21 -8.02
N ALA A 70 -1.98 -0.03 -7.59
CA ALA A 70 -1.56 -0.32 -6.22
C ALA A 70 -2.29 0.60 -5.21
N GLU A 71 -2.42 1.89 -5.50
CA GLU A 71 -3.18 2.84 -4.67
C GLU A 71 -4.67 2.50 -4.65
N HIS A 72 -5.27 2.13 -5.79
CA HIS A 72 -6.67 1.75 -5.86
C HIS A 72 -6.95 0.41 -5.17
N VAL A 73 -6.06 -0.58 -5.33
CA VAL A 73 -6.11 -1.87 -4.64
C VAL A 73 -5.94 -1.65 -3.13
N GLN A 74 -5.00 -0.80 -2.71
CA GLN A 74 -4.79 -0.45 -1.30
C GLN A 74 -6.02 0.24 -0.71
N GLU A 75 -6.64 1.17 -1.44
CA GLU A 75 -7.86 1.85 -1.01
C GLU A 75 -9.05 0.89 -0.89
N VAL A 76 -9.19 -0.05 -1.81
CA VAL A 76 -10.20 -1.12 -1.75
C VAL A 76 -9.98 -2.01 -0.53
N LEU A 77 -8.75 -2.45 -0.28
CA LEU A 77 -8.40 -3.22 0.92
C LEU A 77 -8.69 -2.41 2.19
N ARG A 78 -8.30 -1.14 2.22
CA ARG A 78 -8.53 -0.26 3.37
C ARG A 78 -10.02 -0.15 3.69
N ARG A 79 -10.86 0.13 2.67
CA ARG A 79 -12.31 0.19 2.84
C ARG A 79 -12.89 -1.15 3.27
N THR A 80 -12.40 -2.24 2.70
CA THR A 80 -12.79 -3.59 3.11
C THR A 80 -12.50 -3.82 4.59
N PHE A 81 -11.29 -3.50 5.05
CA PHE A 81 -10.95 -3.58 6.47
C PHE A 81 -11.86 -2.70 7.33
N VAL A 82 -12.11 -1.45 6.94
CA VAL A 82 -12.95 -0.50 7.71
C VAL A 82 -14.42 -0.90 7.79
N PHE A 83 -14.97 -1.52 6.75
CA PHE A 83 -16.41 -1.76 6.67
C PHE A 83 -16.82 -3.22 6.85
N GLN A 84 -15.91 -4.16 6.65
CA GLN A 84 -16.22 -5.60 6.60
C GLN A 84 -15.45 -6.41 7.64
N PHE A 85 -14.42 -5.84 8.27
CA PHE A 85 -13.58 -6.56 9.25
C PHE A 85 -13.43 -5.83 10.59
N MET A 86 -13.35 -4.50 10.58
CA MET A 86 -13.21 -3.65 11.75
C MET A 86 -14.47 -2.81 11.92
N ARG A 87 -14.88 -2.55 13.17
CA ARG A 87 -15.96 -1.61 13.41
C ARG A 87 -15.46 -0.18 13.20
N PRO A 88 -16.26 0.72 12.58
CA PRO A 88 -15.88 2.12 12.36
C PRO A 88 -15.60 2.96 13.62
N ARG A 89 -15.78 2.41 14.83
CA ARG A 89 -15.48 3.10 16.11
C ARG A 89 -14.26 2.52 16.83
N ASP A 90 -13.70 1.42 16.34
CA ASP A 90 -12.65 0.66 17.02
C ASP A 90 -11.35 0.79 16.22
N PHE A 91 -10.72 1.97 16.26
CA PHE A 91 -9.44 2.23 15.58
C PHE A 91 -8.25 2.01 16.51
N ALA A 92 -8.19 0.82 17.11
CA ALA A 92 -7.02 0.17 17.72
C ALA A 92 -7.52 -1.08 18.47
N SER A 93 -6.94 -2.26 18.21
CA SER A 93 -7.32 -3.52 18.89
C SER A 93 -8.75 -4.01 18.63
N ALA A 94 -9.36 -3.62 17.50
CA ALA A 94 -10.65 -4.16 17.07
C ALA A 94 -10.57 -5.69 16.86
N PRO A 95 -11.54 -6.46 17.38
CA PRO A 95 -11.68 -7.87 17.02
C PRO A 95 -12.18 -7.98 15.57
N ILE A 96 -11.92 -9.12 14.94
CA ILE A 96 -12.57 -9.55 13.72
C ILE A 96 -14.09 -9.66 13.99
N ASP A 97 -14.88 -8.94 13.20
CA ASP A 97 -16.34 -8.92 13.36
C ASP A 97 -17.04 -9.03 12.01
N PHE A 98 -17.27 -10.27 11.56
CA PHE A 98 -18.04 -10.59 10.36
C PHE A 98 -18.99 -11.79 10.61
N PRO A 99 -20.03 -11.99 9.77
CA PRO A 99 -21.00 -13.05 9.97
C PRO A 99 -20.36 -14.45 10.03
N GLY A 100 -20.64 -15.20 11.11
CA GLY A 100 -20.21 -16.60 11.26
C GLY A 100 -18.89 -16.82 11.98
N VAL A 101 -18.26 -15.77 12.52
CA VAL A 101 -17.11 -15.89 13.44
C VAL A 101 -17.57 -16.39 14.79
N VAL A 102 -16.80 -17.33 15.35
CA VAL A 102 -17.05 -17.92 16.68
C VAL A 102 -15.78 -17.81 17.52
N TYR A 103 -15.95 -17.46 18.79
CA TYR A 103 -14.87 -17.42 19.77
C TYR A 103 -15.15 -18.44 20.88
N GLU A 104 -14.14 -19.22 21.25
CA GLU A 104 -14.14 -20.15 22.38
C GLU A 104 -13.15 -19.64 23.41
N ASP A 105 -13.62 -19.40 24.64
CA ASP A 105 -12.82 -18.80 25.72
C ASP A 105 -12.09 -17.49 25.33
N GLY A 106 -12.68 -16.73 24.40
CA GLY A 106 -12.13 -15.46 23.91
C GLY A 106 -11.00 -15.60 22.89
N VAL A 107 -10.74 -16.82 22.40
CA VAL A 107 -9.82 -17.14 21.30
C VAL A 107 -10.65 -17.55 20.09
N LEU A 108 -10.16 -17.32 18.88
CA LEU A 108 -10.84 -17.80 17.67
C LEU A 108 -11.02 -19.32 17.74
N ALA A 109 -12.24 -19.80 17.51
CA ALA A 109 -12.51 -21.23 17.45
C ALA A 109 -11.76 -21.89 16.27
N ASP A 110 -11.55 -23.20 16.35
CA ASP A 110 -10.86 -23.96 15.31
C ASP A 110 -11.48 -23.73 13.93
N GLY A 111 -10.62 -23.45 12.95
CA GLY A 111 -11.02 -23.18 11.56
C GLY A 111 -11.54 -21.75 11.28
N MET A 112 -11.68 -20.88 12.29
CA MET A 112 -12.11 -19.49 12.05
C MET A 112 -11.08 -18.65 11.30
N GLU A 113 -9.79 -18.96 11.43
CA GLU A 113 -8.74 -18.30 10.64
C GLU A 113 -8.93 -18.52 9.12
N VAL A 114 -9.31 -19.74 8.74
CA VAL A 114 -9.60 -20.11 7.36
C VAL A 114 -10.85 -19.37 6.89
N LYS A 115 -11.91 -19.36 7.70
CA LYS A 115 -13.13 -18.61 7.38
C LYS A 115 -12.87 -17.10 7.21
N ALA A 116 -11.99 -16.52 8.02
CA ALA A 116 -11.59 -15.12 7.87
C ALA A 116 -10.86 -14.88 6.55
N ALA A 117 -9.94 -15.76 6.18
CA ALA A 117 -9.26 -15.69 4.88
C ALA A 117 -10.26 -15.81 3.71
N GLU A 118 -11.17 -16.78 3.75
CA GLU A 118 -12.21 -16.99 2.74
C GLU A 118 -13.15 -15.78 2.65
N HIS A 119 -13.56 -15.21 3.78
CA HIS A 119 -14.43 -14.04 3.81
C HIS A 119 -13.76 -12.83 3.15
N LEU A 120 -12.49 -12.53 3.48
CA LEU A 120 -11.76 -11.43 2.85
C LEU A 120 -11.60 -11.65 1.34
N ILE A 121 -11.28 -12.87 0.92
CA ILE A 121 -11.18 -13.20 -0.51
C ILE A 121 -12.54 -13.01 -1.20
N GLY A 122 -13.63 -13.48 -0.61
CA GLY A 122 -14.98 -13.32 -1.15
C GLY A 122 -15.39 -11.85 -1.29
N VAL A 123 -15.12 -11.04 -0.27
CA VAL A 123 -15.41 -9.60 -0.29
C VAL A 123 -14.59 -8.86 -1.36
N LEU A 124 -13.32 -9.24 -1.56
CA LEU A 124 -12.48 -8.68 -2.64
C LEU A 124 -12.97 -9.13 -4.02
N HIS A 125 -13.38 -10.39 -4.14
CA HIS A 125 -13.98 -10.94 -5.34
C HIS A 125 -15.27 -10.22 -5.76
N ASP A 126 -16.15 -9.94 -4.80
CA ASP A 126 -17.39 -9.18 -5.03
C ASP A 126 -17.13 -7.73 -5.42
N GLN A 127 -15.97 -7.18 -5.03
CA GLN A 127 -15.49 -5.86 -5.45
C GLN A 127 -14.72 -5.89 -6.79
N GLY A 128 -14.67 -7.03 -7.47
CA GLY A 128 -14.04 -7.17 -8.79
C GLY A 128 -12.53 -7.41 -8.74
N TYR A 129 -11.99 -7.89 -7.63
CA TYR A 129 -10.57 -8.24 -7.47
C TYR A 129 -10.38 -9.75 -7.36
N GLU A 130 -9.24 -10.25 -7.81
CA GLU A 130 -8.86 -11.63 -7.60
C GLU A 130 -7.49 -11.73 -6.93
N LEU A 131 -7.40 -12.66 -5.98
CA LEU A 131 -6.14 -13.06 -5.39
C LEU A 131 -5.54 -14.18 -6.25
N VAL A 132 -4.40 -13.88 -6.88
CA VAL A 132 -3.64 -14.82 -7.70
C VAL A 132 -2.59 -15.48 -6.82
N HIS A 133 -2.81 -16.75 -6.48
CA HIS A 133 -1.87 -17.61 -5.77
C HIS A 133 -2.29 -19.08 -5.99
N THR A 134 -1.36 -20.04 -5.90
CA THR A 134 -1.65 -21.48 -6.06
C THR A 134 -2.62 -22.00 -5.01
N ASP A 135 -2.56 -21.43 -3.81
CA ASP A 135 -3.49 -21.65 -2.71
C ASP A 135 -3.87 -20.30 -2.09
N ALA A 136 -4.92 -19.67 -2.62
CA ALA A 136 -5.33 -18.33 -2.24
C ALA A 136 -5.75 -18.23 -0.77
N VAL A 137 -6.48 -19.24 -0.28
CA VAL A 137 -6.99 -19.27 1.10
C VAL A 137 -5.84 -19.42 2.07
N GLN A 138 -4.91 -20.35 1.81
CA GLN A 138 -3.74 -20.51 2.68
C GLN A 138 -2.86 -19.27 2.67
N ALA A 139 -2.62 -18.65 1.50
CA ALA A 139 -1.86 -17.41 1.43
C ALA A 139 -2.50 -16.29 2.27
N MET A 140 -3.81 -16.08 2.13
CA MET A 140 -4.51 -15.05 2.90
C MET A 140 -4.54 -15.38 4.39
N ARG A 141 -4.74 -16.64 4.79
CA ARG A 141 -4.66 -17.06 6.20
C ARG A 141 -3.27 -16.74 6.79
N ARG A 142 -2.20 -17.01 6.05
CA ARG A 142 -0.83 -16.64 6.46
C ARG A 142 -0.61 -15.14 6.51
N VAL A 143 -1.23 -14.36 5.62
CA VAL A 143 -1.21 -12.89 5.71
C VAL A 143 -1.84 -12.45 7.04
N LEU A 144 -3.03 -12.95 7.37
CA LEU A 144 -3.79 -12.48 8.51
C LEU A 144 -3.19 -12.88 9.87
N PHE A 145 -2.64 -14.09 9.99
CA PHE A 145 -2.34 -14.68 11.31
C PHE A 145 -0.87 -15.04 11.55
N ASP A 146 -0.05 -15.25 10.51
CA ASP A 146 1.36 -15.59 10.71
C ASP A 146 2.17 -14.33 11.06
N ARG A 147 3.19 -14.49 11.90
CA ARG A 147 4.21 -13.46 12.13
C ARG A 147 5.18 -13.42 10.95
N TRP A 148 5.62 -12.22 10.60
CA TRP A 148 6.77 -12.00 9.72
C TRP A 148 8.04 -12.60 10.35
N SER A 149 8.79 -13.39 9.60
CA SER A 149 10.15 -13.76 10.00
C SER A 149 11.12 -12.64 9.57
N PRO A 150 12.24 -12.43 10.30
CA PRO A 150 13.26 -11.45 9.89
C PRO A 150 13.77 -11.67 8.45
N ASP A 151 13.83 -12.93 8.01
CA ASP A 151 14.28 -13.31 6.66
C ASP A 151 13.33 -12.83 5.56
N GLU A 152 12.03 -12.70 5.86
CA GLU A 152 11.03 -12.31 4.87
C GLU A 152 11.06 -10.79 4.59
N VAL A 153 11.56 -9.99 5.55
CA VAL A 153 11.18 -8.57 5.64
C VAL A 153 12.33 -7.64 5.97
N GLY A 154 13.47 -8.19 6.39
CA GLY A 154 14.64 -7.44 6.80
C GLY A 154 14.62 -7.05 8.27
N GLU A 155 15.81 -6.91 8.86
CA GLU A 155 16.03 -6.79 10.31
C GLU A 155 15.40 -5.54 10.97
N ARG A 156 14.93 -4.57 10.19
CA ARG A 156 14.39 -3.29 10.68
C ARG A 156 12.89 -3.10 10.43
N GLU A 157 12.22 -4.08 9.84
CA GLU A 157 10.79 -4.02 9.53
C GLU A 157 9.94 -4.69 10.63
N PHE A 158 8.65 -4.35 10.67
CA PHE A 158 7.71 -4.89 11.67
C PHE A 158 7.54 -6.41 11.51
N ILE A 159 8.06 -7.18 12.46
CA ILE A 159 8.00 -8.66 12.48
C ILE A 159 6.73 -9.23 13.15
N GLY A 160 5.68 -8.43 13.29
CA GLY A 160 4.43 -8.84 13.93
C GLY A 160 3.52 -9.65 13.01
N ARG A 161 2.34 -9.99 13.53
CA ARG A 161 1.19 -10.53 12.80
C ARG A 161 0.07 -9.50 12.78
N LEU A 162 -0.81 -9.54 11.79
CA LEU A 162 -1.89 -8.57 11.66
C LEU A 162 -2.96 -8.77 12.75
N PHE A 163 -3.41 -10.01 12.93
CA PHE A 163 -4.34 -10.41 13.99
C PHE A 163 -3.66 -11.29 15.04
N ASP A 164 -3.97 -11.10 16.31
CA ASP A 164 -3.56 -11.99 17.39
C ASP A 164 -4.44 -13.25 17.50
N ASP A 165 -4.12 -14.13 18.46
CA ASP A 165 -4.88 -15.39 18.69
C ASP A 165 -6.34 -15.11 19.13
N HIS A 166 -6.61 -13.90 19.64
CA HIS A 166 -7.94 -13.43 19.97
C HIS A 166 -8.64 -12.78 18.77
N GLY A 167 -8.07 -12.90 17.57
CA GLY A 167 -8.57 -12.25 16.36
C GLY A 167 -8.58 -10.73 16.46
N ARG A 168 -7.72 -10.12 17.28
CA ARG A 168 -7.65 -8.66 17.44
C ARG A 168 -6.51 -8.10 16.61
N ILE A 169 -6.78 -7.00 15.93
CA ILE A 169 -5.74 -6.31 15.17
C ILE A 169 -4.66 -5.80 16.12
N TYR A 170 -3.39 -5.86 15.70
CA TYR A 170 -2.28 -5.35 16.49
C TYR A 170 -2.52 -3.90 16.97
N HIS A 171 -2.19 -3.61 18.23
CA HIS A 171 -2.45 -2.29 18.81
C HIS A 171 -1.67 -1.19 18.07
N GLY A 172 -2.38 -0.15 17.64
CA GLY A 172 -1.80 0.94 16.83
C GLY A 172 -1.79 0.67 15.32
N CYS A 173 -2.20 -0.52 14.87
CA CYS A 173 -2.42 -0.80 13.45
C CYS A 173 -3.73 -0.13 12.98
N THR A 174 -3.62 0.75 12.00
CA THR A 174 -4.77 1.38 11.33
C THR A 174 -5.22 0.54 10.12
N ALA A 175 -6.37 0.89 9.54
CA ALA A 175 -6.79 0.29 8.27
C ALA A 175 -5.81 0.53 7.11
N PHE A 176 -5.06 1.63 7.15
CA PHE A 176 -4.01 1.91 6.17
C PHE A 176 -2.85 0.94 6.34
N ASP A 177 -2.41 0.74 7.59
CA ASP A 177 -1.34 -0.19 7.92
C ASP A 177 -1.75 -1.62 7.59
N ALA A 178 -2.99 -2.01 7.88
CA ALA A 178 -3.54 -3.31 7.53
C ALA A 178 -3.54 -3.56 6.01
N ALA A 179 -4.01 -2.59 5.22
CA ALA A 179 -4.03 -2.69 3.76
C ALA A 179 -2.63 -2.78 3.15
N GLU A 180 -1.69 -1.94 3.61
CA GLU A 180 -0.30 -1.96 3.17
C GLU A 180 0.37 -3.29 3.56
N TYR A 181 0.19 -3.71 4.82
CA TYR A 181 0.70 -4.98 5.33
C TYR A 181 0.19 -6.16 4.50
N THR A 182 -1.12 -6.21 4.20
CA THR A 182 -1.72 -7.26 3.38
C THR A 182 -1.07 -7.34 2.00
N LEU A 183 -0.85 -6.21 1.32
CA LEU A 183 -0.21 -6.18 0.00
C LEU A 183 1.25 -6.63 0.05
N ARG A 184 2.03 -6.10 1.01
CA ARG A 184 3.43 -6.49 1.19
C ARG A 184 3.57 -7.97 1.50
N ARG A 185 2.72 -8.49 2.39
CA ARG A 185 2.77 -9.90 2.81
C ARG A 185 2.30 -10.84 1.71
N LEU A 186 1.25 -10.48 0.97
CA LEU A 186 0.79 -11.27 -0.17
C LEU A 186 1.89 -11.39 -1.23
N ALA A 187 2.57 -10.28 -1.56
CA ALA A 187 3.69 -10.29 -2.50
C ALA A 187 4.88 -11.15 -2.02
N ALA A 188 5.22 -11.08 -0.74
CA ALA A 188 6.29 -11.91 -0.15
C ALA A 188 5.97 -13.42 -0.20
N LEU A 189 4.69 -13.78 -0.16
CA LEU A 189 4.22 -15.16 -0.32
C LEU A 189 4.13 -15.60 -1.78
N GLY A 190 4.51 -14.74 -2.74
CA GLY A 190 4.40 -15.02 -4.17
C GLY A 190 2.98 -14.87 -4.73
N GLY A 191 2.09 -14.21 -3.98
CA GLY A 191 0.73 -13.88 -4.41
C GLY A 191 0.60 -12.45 -4.93
N GLU A 192 -0.48 -12.18 -5.64
CA GLU A 192 -0.83 -10.85 -6.13
C GLU A 192 -2.34 -10.60 -5.96
N LEU A 193 -2.73 -9.38 -5.62
CA LEU A 193 -4.12 -8.93 -5.69
C LEU A 193 -4.26 -8.02 -6.89
N ARG A 194 -5.13 -8.37 -7.85
CA ARG A 194 -5.32 -7.59 -9.07
C ARG A 194 -6.79 -7.47 -9.47
N PRO A 195 -7.17 -6.45 -10.24
CA PRO A 195 -8.51 -6.37 -10.81
C PRO A 195 -8.79 -7.59 -11.69
N ARG A 196 -10.00 -8.13 -11.61
CA ARG A 196 -10.46 -9.19 -12.50
C ARG A 196 -10.57 -8.65 -13.92
N GLN A 197 -10.01 -9.38 -14.86
CA GLN A 197 -10.29 -9.16 -16.27
C GLN A 197 -11.70 -9.69 -16.54
N GLN A 198 -12.59 -8.81 -17.01
CA GLN A 198 -13.94 -9.18 -17.46
C GLN A 198 -13.87 -10.05 -18.72
#